data_AF-A0A660E6I3-F1
#
_entry.id   AF-A0A660E6I3-F1
#
_cell.length_a   1.000
_cell.length_b   1.000
_cell.length_c   1.000
_cell.angle_alpha   90.00
_cell.angle_beta   90.00
_cell.angle_gamma   90.00
#
_symmetry.space_group_name_H-M   'P 1'
#
loop_
_entity.id
_entity.type
_entity.pdbx_description
1 polymer ?
#
loop_
_entity_poly.entity_id
_entity_poly.type
_entity_poly.pdbx_seq_one_letter_code
_entity_poly.pdbx_strand_id
1 'polypeptide(L)'
;MKDTTFPYKATSTEGPSGAAAQTGTKKSGSLPSGTKPSGTAKSGKMPSGSSGTAMGSQSTSSGKTYKTAKAYIKSLNKNGTWITYNVKKNTATITSMKAFVKHCKTASKDVGAFDGLTRQQTENQLFATSGSSANHFDSTISKLLKQNSAKYAKLKNYKASYAKAYQKDLKKTDALGSTMQQRLNLYNPMYYLTSYYDGYNTSKVAKYWRIRTGINQSDTALTVETNLKLALQQNKQVKSVDFATVWGQGHTEAERTGNNETNFIKWVNRSLK
;
A
#
# COMPACT_ATOMS: atom_id res chain seq x y z
N MET A 1 -4.93 12.85 21.79
CA MET A 1 -5.94 13.44 20.88
C MET A 1 -5.63 14.90 20.59
N LYS A 2 -4.34 15.28 20.43
CA LYS A 2 -3.94 16.71 20.36
C LYS A 2 -4.51 17.44 19.14
N ASP A 3 -4.71 16.72 18.05
CA ASP A 3 -5.15 17.26 16.77
C ASP A 3 -6.61 16.91 16.44
N THR A 4 -7.38 16.45 17.43
CA THR A 4 -8.80 16.15 17.29
C THR A 4 -9.60 17.10 18.17
N THR A 5 -10.36 17.99 17.54
CA THR A 5 -11.29 18.89 18.22
C THR A 5 -12.64 18.20 18.41
N PHE A 6 -13.30 18.52 19.53
CA PHE A 6 -14.64 18.02 19.83
C PHE A 6 -15.64 19.20 19.82
N PRO A 7 -16.85 19.05 19.26
CA PRO A 7 -17.45 17.82 18.74
C PRO A 7 -16.75 17.25 17.50
N TYR A 8 -16.49 15.94 17.51
CA TYR A 8 -15.74 15.22 16.47
C TYR A 8 -16.67 14.34 15.65
N LYS A 9 -16.73 14.55 14.33
CA LYS A 9 -17.42 13.66 13.40
C LYS A 9 -16.47 12.55 12.94
N ALA A 10 -16.75 11.31 13.33
CA ALA A 10 -15.89 10.17 13.02
C ALA A 10 -16.15 9.64 11.60
N THR A 11 -15.59 10.31 10.60
CA THR A 11 -15.65 9.89 9.20
C THR A 11 -14.46 9.00 8.82
N SER A 12 -14.67 8.14 7.83
CA SER A 12 -13.63 7.36 7.16
C SER A 12 -13.83 7.50 5.66
N THR A 13 -12.76 7.80 4.93
CA THR A 13 -12.74 7.71 3.47
C THR A 13 -12.00 6.45 3.07
N GLU A 14 -12.61 5.69 2.17
CA GLU A 14 -12.08 4.44 1.61
C GLU A 14 -12.19 4.53 0.09
N GLY A 15 -11.07 4.38 -0.59
CA GLY A 15 -10.98 4.23 -2.03
C GLY A 15 -11.13 2.77 -2.46
N PRO A 16 -11.07 2.50 -3.77
CA PRO A 16 -11.13 1.14 -4.28
C PRO A 16 -9.92 0.35 -3.79
N SER A 17 -10.17 -0.86 -3.28
CA SER A 17 -9.12 -1.80 -2.92
C SER A 17 -8.60 -2.53 -4.16
N GLY A 18 -7.30 -2.77 -4.22
CA GLY A 18 -6.66 -3.65 -5.20
C GLY A 18 -6.81 -5.14 -4.90
N ALA A 19 -7.52 -5.51 -3.82
CA ALA A 19 -7.70 -6.91 -3.40
C ALA A 19 -8.46 -7.73 -4.45
N ALA A 20 -7.80 -8.76 -5.00
CA ALA A 20 -8.43 -9.76 -5.85
C ALA A 20 -8.69 -11.05 -5.06
N ALA A 21 -9.89 -11.61 -5.19
CA ALA A 21 -10.21 -12.93 -4.66
C ALA A 21 -9.50 -14.03 -5.45
N GLN A 22 -9.00 -15.07 -4.76
CA GLN A 22 -8.34 -16.19 -5.44
C GLN A 22 -9.32 -17.25 -5.98
N THR A 23 -10.63 -17.05 -5.84
CA THR A 23 -11.67 -17.93 -6.41
C THR A 23 -11.71 -17.77 -7.94
N GLY A 24 -11.61 -18.89 -8.66
CA GLY A 24 -11.26 -18.98 -10.09
C GLY A 24 -12.25 -18.43 -11.13
N THR A 25 -13.09 -17.47 -10.79
CA THR A 25 -13.95 -16.78 -11.76
C THR A 25 -14.31 -15.39 -11.24
N LYS A 26 -13.45 -14.39 -11.46
CA LYS A 26 -13.86 -12.99 -11.68
C LYS A 26 -12.70 -12.21 -12.26
N LYS A 27 -12.93 -11.54 -13.40
CA LYS A 27 -12.03 -10.52 -13.96
C LYS A 27 -11.97 -9.35 -12.96
N SER A 28 -10.78 -9.07 -12.43
CA SER A 28 -10.51 -7.89 -11.61
C SER A 28 -10.06 -6.73 -12.51
N GLY A 29 -10.69 -5.56 -12.34
CA GLY A 29 -10.18 -4.22 -12.64
C GLY A 29 -9.83 -3.87 -14.09
N SER A 30 -10.44 -2.83 -14.63
CA SER A 30 -9.95 -2.16 -15.85
C SER A 30 -8.59 -1.50 -15.60
N LEU A 31 -7.63 -1.76 -16.49
CA LEU A 31 -6.31 -1.10 -16.55
C LEU A 31 -6.45 0.43 -16.56
N PRO A 32 -5.56 1.19 -15.89
CA PRO A 32 -5.35 2.60 -16.22
C PRO A 32 -4.78 2.70 -17.64
N SER A 33 -5.47 3.39 -18.55
CA SER A 33 -4.93 3.66 -19.90
C SER A 33 -3.93 4.81 -19.86
N GLY A 34 -2.66 4.49 -19.60
CA GLY A 34 -1.54 5.41 -19.80
C GLY A 34 -0.89 5.17 -21.16
N THR A 35 -0.97 6.12 -22.08
CA THR A 35 -0.14 6.11 -23.29
C THR A 35 1.30 6.47 -22.94
N LYS A 36 2.26 5.79 -23.58
CA LYS A 36 3.70 6.00 -23.42
C LYS A 36 4.08 7.44 -23.81
N PRO A 37 4.87 8.19 -23.02
CA PRO A 37 5.36 9.49 -23.45
C PRO A 37 6.35 9.29 -24.61
N SER A 38 5.97 9.76 -25.79
CA SER A 38 6.87 9.94 -26.93
C SER A 38 7.52 11.32 -26.78
N GLY A 39 8.83 11.35 -26.52
CA GLY A 39 9.58 12.59 -26.37
C GLY A 39 9.93 13.19 -27.73
N THR A 40 9.52 14.43 -27.96
CA THR A 40 10.38 15.42 -28.63
C THR A 40 10.27 16.73 -27.85
N ALA A 41 11.41 17.32 -27.49
CA ALA A 41 11.50 18.54 -26.72
C ALA A 41 11.19 19.75 -27.61
N LYS A 42 10.12 20.51 -27.28
CA LYS A 42 9.96 21.92 -27.67
C LYS A 42 9.30 22.72 -26.54
N SER A 43 9.68 24.00 -26.48
CA SER A 43 9.49 24.99 -25.41
C SER A 43 8.17 24.92 -24.63
N GLY A 44 8.28 24.97 -23.31
CA GLY A 44 7.20 24.82 -22.35
C GLY A 44 6.12 25.90 -22.45
N LYS A 45 4.91 25.45 -22.76
CA LYS A 45 3.68 25.99 -22.22
C LYS A 45 3.25 25.02 -21.12
N MET A 46 2.95 25.53 -19.91
CA MET A 46 2.44 24.69 -18.81
C MET A 46 1.28 23.82 -19.31
N PRO A 47 1.33 22.48 -19.15
CA PRO A 47 0.15 21.66 -19.35
C PRO A 47 -0.90 22.11 -18.33
N SER A 48 -2.06 22.54 -18.80
CA SER A 48 -3.26 22.61 -17.95
C SER A 48 -3.44 21.24 -17.33
N GLY A 49 -3.31 21.16 -16.01
CA GLY A 49 -3.36 19.92 -15.25
C GLY A 49 -4.66 19.18 -15.57
N SER A 50 -4.58 18.19 -16.46
CA SER A 50 -5.58 17.16 -16.54
C SER A 50 -5.48 16.42 -15.21
N SER A 51 -6.49 16.62 -14.36
CA SER A 51 -6.73 15.85 -13.15
C SER A 51 -6.35 14.41 -13.41
N GLY A 52 -5.49 13.86 -12.55
CA GLY A 52 -5.07 12.47 -12.62
C GLY A 52 -6.29 11.58 -12.85
N THR A 53 -6.18 10.71 -13.85
CA THR A 53 -7.11 9.60 -14.10
C THR A 53 -7.57 9.04 -12.76
N ALA A 54 -8.87 9.20 -12.51
CA ALA A 54 -9.50 8.92 -11.24
C ALA A 54 -9.03 7.58 -10.65
N MET A 55 -8.45 7.61 -9.45
CA MET A 55 -8.68 6.52 -8.52
C MET A 55 -10.19 6.32 -8.47
N GLY A 56 -10.67 5.08 -8.63
CA GLY A 56 -12.09 4.76 -8.62
C GLY A 56 -12.83 5.43 -7.45
N SER A 57 -14.15 5.59 -7.59
CA SER A 57 -15.00 6.38 -6.70
C SER A 57 -14.67 6.15 -5.21
N GLN A 58 -14.15 7.19 -4.54
CA GLN A 58 -13.93 7.18 -3.10
C GLN A 58 -15.26 7.28 -2.38
N SER A 59 -15.47 6.41 -1.39
CA SER A 59 -16.63 6.47 -0.52
C SER A 59 -16.24 7.09 0.82
N THR A 60 -17.00 8.08 1.27
CA THR A 60 -16.83 8.69 2.60
C THR A 60 -18.02 8.34 3.48
N SER A 61 -17.75 7.76 4.65
CA SER A 61 -18.81 7.42 5.59
C SER A 61 -19.41 8.67 6.25
N SER A 62 -20.73 8.70 6.39
CA SER A 62 -21.47 9.68 7.20
C SER A 62 -21.31 9.36 8.69
N GLY A 63 -20.10 9.59 9.20
CA GLY A 63 -19.72 9.30 10.57
C GLY A 63 -20.61 9.91 11.66
N LYS A 64 -20.70 9.23 12.82
CA LYS A 64 -21.35 9.77 14.03
C LYS A 64 -20.52 10.91 14.62
N THR A 65 -21.21 11.93 15.12
CA THR A 65 -20.60 13.03 15.88
C THR A 65 -20.55 12.72 17.38
N TYR A 66 -19.38 12.89 17.99
CA TYR A 66 -19.14 12.69 19.41
C TYR A 66 -18.85 14.02 20.08
N LYS A 67 -19.52 14.33 21.19
CA LYS A 67 -19.32 15.59 21.91
C LYS A 67 -17.99 15.65 22.69
N THR A 68 -17.42 14.50 23.07
CA THR A 68 -16.21 14.44 23.88
C THR A 68 -15.32 13.25 23.49
N ALA A 69 -14.01 13.37 23.78
CA ALA A 69 -13.07 12.26 23.61
C ALA A 69 -13.49 11.01 24.39
N LYS A 70 -14.00 11.18 25.62
CA LYS A 70 -14.50 10.07 26.44
C LYS A 70 -15.64 9.32 25.76
N ALA A 71 -16.60 10.04 25.15
CA ALA A 71 -17.70 9.44 24.42
C ALA A 71 -17.23 8.69 23.17
N TYR A 72 -16.27 9.26 22.43
CA TYR A 72 -15.69 8.61 21.26
C TYR A 72 -14.95 7.32 21.63
N ILE A 73 -14.06 7.36 22.62
CA ILE A 73 -13.31 6.19 23.11
C ILE A 73 -14.26 5.11 23.65
N LYS A 74 -15.29 5.50 24.42
CA LYS A 74 -16.34 4.56 24.86
C LYS A 74 -16.99 3.84 23.68
N SER A 75 -17.22 4.55 22.58
CA SER A 75 -17.81 3.93 21.37
C SER A 75 -16.87 2.98 20.64
N LEU A 76 -15.56 3.26 20.63
CA LEU A 76 -14.56 2.36 20.06
C LEU A 76 -14.44 1.07 20.88
N ASN A 77 -14.63 1.17 22.20
CA ASN A 77 -14.59 0.02 23.12
C ASN A 77 -15.94 -0.71 23.27
N LYS A 78 -16.96 -0.41 22.44
CA LYS A 78 -18.30 -1.01 22.59
C LYS A 78 -18.30 -2.55 22.54
N ASN A 79 -17.37 -3.12 21.77
CA ASN A 79 -17.24 -4.57 21.54
C ASN A 79 -15.96 -5.12 22.18
N GLY A 80 -15.63 -4.62 23.37
CA GLY A 80 -14.44 -4.99 24.13
C GLY A 80 -13.45 -3.83 24.23
N THR A 81 -12.80 -3.72 25.38
CA THR A 81 -11.84 -2.65 25.68
C THR A 81 -10.51 -2.92 24.99
N TRP A 82 -10.14 -2.06 24.05
CA TRP A 82 -8.86 -2.11 23.36
C TRP A 82 -8.11 -0.77 23.37
N ILE A 83 -8.77 0.30 23.81
CA ILE A 83 -8.17 1.62 23.99
C ILE A 83 -8.41 2.09 25.43
N THR A 84 -7.35 2.52 26.11
CA THR A 84 -7.46 3.28 27.36
C THR A 84 -7.30 4.77 27.06
N TYR A 85 -8.01 5.63 27.79
CA TYR A 85 -7.92 7.08 27.61
C TYR A 85 -7.59 7.77 28.93
N ASN A 86 -6.45 8.46 28.96
CA ASN A 86 -6.05 9.31 30.06
C ASN A 86 -6.53 10.74 29.77
N VAL A 87 -7.58 11.18 30.49
CA VAL A 87 -8.17 12.51 30.32
C VAL A 87 -7.22 13.64 30.71
N LYS A 88 -6.44 13.47 31.79
CA LYS A 88 -5.49 14.49 32.27
C LYS A 88 -4.40 14.76 31.23
N LYS A 89 -3.91 13.71 30.56
CA LYS A 89 -2.89 13.78 29.52
C LYS A 89 -3.46 13.93 28.10
N ASN A 90 -4.78 13.96 27.94
CA ASN A 90 -5.48 13.89 26.65
C ASN A 90 -4.87 12.83 25.69
N THR A 91 -4.57 11.65 26.20
CA THR A 91 -3.80 10.60 25.49
C THR A 91 -4.55 9.28 25.49
N ALA A 92 -4.63 8.63 24.33
CA ALA A 92 -5.21 7.31 24.17
C ALA A 92 -4.10 6.29 23.94
N THR A 93 -4.22 5.10 24.54
CA THR A 93 -3.25 4.01 24.43
C THR A 93 -3.95 2.74 24.00
N ILE A 94 -3.43 2.08 22.96
CA ILE A 94 -3.91 0.76 22.54
C ILE A 94 -3.39 -0.29 23.53
N THR A 95 -4.24 -1.22 23.95
CA THR A 95 -3.90 -2.18 25.02
C THR A 95 -2.88 -3.23 24.58
N SER A 96 -2.83 -3.59 23.31
CA SER A 96 -1.85 -4.52 22.75
C SER A 96 -1.79 -4.46 21.23
N MET A 97 -0.70 -4.97 20.65
CA MET A 97 -0.59 -5.14 19.19
C MET A 97 -1.70 -6.06 18.65
N LYS A 98 -2.05 -7.13 19.37
CA LYS A 98 -3.16 -8.02 19.00
C LYS A 98 -4.47 -7.26 18.87
N ALA A 99 -4.76 -6.39 19.84
CA ALA A 99 -5.96 -5.57 19.81
C ALA A 99 -5.92 -4.53 18.66
N PHE A 100 -4.77 -3.89 18.45
CA PHE A 100 -4.58 -3.00 17.30
C PHE A 100 -4.89 -3.72 15.97
N VAL A 101 -4.30 -4.89 15.74
CA VAL A 101 -4.52 -5.66 14.51
C VAL A 101 -5.99 -6.04 14.35
N LYS A 102 -6.64 -6.52 15.40
CA LYS A 102 -8.07 -6.89 15.37
C LYS A 102 -9.00 -5.74 15.01
N HIS A 103 -8.65 -4.51 15.39
CA HIS A 103 -9.52 -3.34 15.23
C HIS A 103 -9.16 -2.42 14.06
N CYS A 104 -7.90 -2.37 13.64
CA CYS A 104 -7.41 -1.45 12.62
C CYS A 104 -6.79 -2.15 11.41
N LYS A 105 -6.34 -3.41 11.52
CA LYS A 105 -5.58 -4.12 10.47
C LYS A 105 -6.05 -5.56 10.29
N THR A 106 -7.35 -5.78 10.30
CA THR A 106 -7.92 -7.10 9.98
C THR A 106 -7.50 -7.50 8.57
N ALA A 107 -7.08 -8.75 8.39
CA ALA A 107 -6.68 -9.27 7.09
C ALA A 107 -7.86 -9.21 6.11
N SER A 108 -7.65 -8.58 4.97
CA SER A 108 -8.64 -8.41 3.89
C SER A 108 -8.32 -9.20 2.62
N LYS A 109 -7.08 -9.72 2.51
CA LYS A 109 -6.58 -10.47 1.35
C LYS A 109 -6.20 -11.90 1.74
N ASP A 110 -6.35 -12.81 0.79
CA ASP A 110 -5.88 -14.20 0.91
C ASP A 110 -4.33 -14.27 1.00
N VAL A 111 -3.80 -15.41 1.46
CA VAL A 111 -2.35 -15.68 1.43
C VAL A 111 -1.85 -15.67 -0.02
N GLY A 112 -0.73 -14.98 -0.28
CA GLY A 112 -0.38 -14.56 -1.64
C GLY A 112 -1.16 -13.30 -2.03
N ALA A 113 -1.16 -12.30 -1.14
CA ALA A 113 -2.01 -11.12 -1.23
C ALA A 113 -1.76 -10.28 -2.51
N PHE A 114 -0.55 -10.37 -3.08
CA PHE A 114 -0.13 -9.64 -4.28
C PHE A 114 0.29 -10.58 -5.41
N ASP A 115 0.90 -11.73 -5.08
CA ASP A 115 1.10 -12.83 -6.00
C ASP A 115 0.29 -14.03 -5.51
N GLY A 116 -0.92 -14.19 -6.03
CA GLY A 116 -1.82 -15.26 -5.61
C GLY A 116 -1.56 -16.56 -6.37
N LEU A 117 -2.21 -17.65 -5.97
CA LEU A 117 -2.03 -18.94 -6.62
C LEU A 117 -2.58 -19.00 -8.05
N THR A 118 -3.50 -18.08 -8.39
CA THR A 118 -4.26 -18.07 -9.65
C THR A 118 -3.93 -16.91 -10.59
N ARG A 119 -2.99 -16.02 -10.22
CA ARG A 119 -2.61 -14.81 -10.99
C ARG A 119 -3.73 -13.78 -11.19
N GLN A 120 -4.68 -13.71 -10.27
CA GLN A 120 -5.84 -12.81 -10.41
C GLN A 120 -5.58 -11.40 -9.83
N GLN A 121 -4.48 -11.22 -9.12
CA GLN A 121 -4.09 -9.96 -8.53
C GLN A 121 -3.66 -8.98 -9.62
N THR A 122 -3.92 -7.70 -9.40
CA THR A 122 -3.51 -6.63 -10.32
C THR A 122 -1.99 -6.62 -10.52
N GLU A 123 -1.24 -6.95 -9.47
CA GLU A 123 0.21 -7.04 -9.52
C GLU A 123 0.69 -8.18 -10.44
N ASN A 124 -0.06 -9.29 -10.57
CA ASN A 124 0.30 -10.31 -11.54
C ASN A 124 0.20 -9.80 -12.99
N GLN A 125 -0.77 -8.92 -13.26
CA GLN A 125 -0.92 -8.27 -14.57
C GLN A 125 0.19 -7.24 -14.81
N LEU A 126 0.62 -6.51 -13.77
CA LEU A 126 1.79 -5.61 -13.85
C LEU A 126 3.04 -6.35 -14.33
N PHE A 127 3.20 -7.60 -13.91
CA PHE A 127 4.32 -8.46 -14.30
C PHE A 127 4.07 -9.29 -15.57
N ALA A 128 3.04 -8.98 -16.35
CA ALA A 128 2.83 -9.52 -17.70
C ALA A 128 4.09 -9.41 -18.58
N THR A 129 4.21 -10.30 -19.57
CA THR A 129 5.29 -10.36 -20.56
C THR A 129 4.69 -10.68 -21.93
N SER A 130 5.47 -10.58 -23.00
CA SER A 130 5.02 -11.00 -24.33
C SER A 130 4.44 -12.42 -24.29
N GLY A 131 3.21 -12.59 -24.78
CA GLY A 131 2.48 -13.86 -24.76
C GLY A 131 1.87 -14.27 -23.41
N SER A 132 1.88 -13.41 -22.38
CA SER A 132 1.26 -13.70 -21.07
C SER A 132 0.63 -12.44 -20.46
N SER A 133 -0.69 -12.42 -20.28
CA SER A 133 -1.43 -11.28 -19.70
C SER A 133 -1.25 -11.12 -18.18
N ALA A 134 -0.69 -12.13 -17.51
CA ALA A 134 -0.32 -12.08 -16.11
C ALA A 134 0.78 -13.12 -15.84
N ASN A 135 1.63 -12.86 -14.84
CA ASN A 135 2.69 -13.77 -14.41
C ASN A 135 2.84 -13.77 -12.89
N HIS A 136 3.29 -14.90 -12.33
CA HIS A 136 3.87 -14.91 -10.99
C HIS A 136 5.22 -14.20 -10.98
N PHE A 137 5.56 -13.61 -9.84
CA PHE A 137 6.79 -12.85 -9.61
C PHE A 137 7.46 -13.20 -8.27
N ASP A 138 6.76 -13.81 -7.32
CA ASP A 138 7.28 -14.10 -5.99
C ASP A 138 8.05 -15.43 -5.93
N SER A 139 9.38 -15.33 -5.89
CA SER A 139 10.29 -16.47 -5.76
C SER A 139 10.22 -17.14 -4.39
N THR A 140 9.82 -16.41 -3.34
CA THR A 140 9.62 -16.96 -1.99
C THR A 140 8.42 -17.89 -1.97
N ILE A 141 7.28 -17.47 -2.54
CA ILE A 141 6.10 -18.34 -2.67
C ILE A 141 6.44 -19.57 -3.51
N SER A 142 7.14 -19.41 -4.64
CA SER A 142 7.60 -20.54 -5.46
C SER A 142 8.42 -21.56 -4.66
N LYS A 143 9.37 -21.07 -3.84
CA LYS A 143 10.20 -21.91 -2.97
C LYS A 143 9.36 -22.63 -1.92
N LEU A 144 8.45 -21.93 -1.25
CA LEU A 144 7.57 -22.51 -0.24
C LEU A 144 6.66 -23.60 -0.81
N LEU A 145 6.05 -23.36 -1.98
CA LEU A 145 5.21 -24.34 -2.70
C LEU A 145 6.00 -25.60 -3.06
N LYS A 146 7.25 -25.45 -3.52
CA LYS A 146 8.13 -26.58 -3.83
C LYS A 146 8.49 -27.37 -2.57
N GLN A 147 9.00 -26.68 -1.55
CA GLN A 147 9.51 -27.29 -0.31
C GLN A 147 8.42 -28.02 0.49
N ASN A 148 7.20 -27.50 0.47
CA ASN A 148 6.08 -28.03 1.25
C ASN A 148 5.08 -28.81 0.39
N SER A 149 5.46 -29.20 -0.83
CA SER A 149 4.55 -29.82 -1.81
C SER A 149 3.80 -31.04 -1.28
N ALA A 150 4.47 -31.96 -0.57
CA ALA A 150 3.82 -33.14 0.04
C ALA A 150 2.83 -32.78 1.15
N LYS A 151 3.13 -31.73 1.93
CA LYS A 151 2.23 -31.21 2.97
C LYS A 151 0.99 -30.57 2.33
N TYR A 152 1.20 -29.74 1.30
CA TYR A 152 0.11 -29.03 0.62
C TYR A 152 -0.77 -29.95 -0.23
N ALA A 153 -0.23 -31.04 -0.77
CA ALA A 153 -1.01 -32.04 -1.51
C ALA A 153 -2.15 -32.66 -0.70
N LYS A 154 -2.06 -32.64 0.63
CA LYS A 154 -3.11 -33.13 1.55
C LYS A 154 -4.22 -32.11 1.80
N LEU A 155 -4.05 -30.85 1.40
CA LEU A 155 -5.01 -29.78 1.64
C LEU A 155 -6.14 -29.82 0.61
N LYS A 156 -7.38 -29.66 1.09
CA LYS A 156 -8.56 -29.55 0.23
C LYS A 156 -8.37 -28.38 -0.74
N ASN A 157 -8.64 -28.63 -2.03
CA ASN A 157 -8.54 -27.66 -3.14
C ASN A 157 -7.11 -27.22 -3.53
N TYR A 158 -6.05 -27.82 -2.97
CA TYR A 158 -4.71 -27.57 -3.46
C TYR A 158 -4.51 -28.18 -4.85
N LYS A 159 -3.83 -27.45 -5.74
CA LYS A 159 -3.45 -27.94 -7.07
C LYS A 159 -1.93 -28.00 -7.17
N ALA A 160 -1.39 -29.18 -7.45
CA ALA A 160 0.05 -29.35 -7.64
C ALA A 160 0.61 -28.50 -8.81
N SER A 161 -0.26 -28.08 -9.73
CA SER A 161 0.08 -27.17 -10.82
C SER A 161 0.52 -25.78 -10.34
N TYR A 162 0.16 -25.33 -9.14
CA TYR A 162 0.56 -24.02 -8.61
C TYR A 162 2.10 -23.88 -8.54
N ALA A 163 2.82 -24.88 -8.02
CA ALA A 163 4.28 -24.83 -7.94
C ALA A 163 4.93 -24.72 -9.33
N LYS A 164 4.44 -25.51 -10.31
CA LYS A 164 4.94 -25.49 -11.69
C LYS A 164 4.65 -24.15 -12.38
N ALA A 165 3.49 -23.57 -12.11
CA ALA A 165 3.07 -22.27 -12.61
C ALA A 165 4.03 -21.15 -12.19
N TYR A 166 4.35 -21.05 -10.88
CA TYR A 166 5.34 -20.09 -10.38
C TYR A 166 6.71 -20.28 -11.04
N GLN A 167 7.22 -21.51 -11.05
CA GLN A 167 8.54 -21.81 -11.63
C GLN A 167 8.63 -21.47 -13.12
N LYS A 168 7.54 -21.68 -13.87
CA LYS A 168 7.48 -21.34 -15.30
C LYS A 168 7.56 -19.82 -15.50
N ASP A 169 6.78 -19.06 -14.75
CA ASP A 169 6.71 -17.61 -14.95
C ASP A 169 7.96 -16.88 -14.47
N LEU A 170 8.58 -17.33 -13.39
CA LEU A 170 9.83 -16.75 -12.87
C LEU A 170 11.01 -16.88 -13.85
N LYS A 171 10.94 -17.82 -14.79
CA LYS A 171 11.94 -18.00 -15.86
C LYS A 171 11.69 -17.11 -17.07
N LYS A 172 10.55 -16.41 -17.15
CA LYS A 172 10.24 -15.53 -18.28
C LYS A 172 11.08 -14.26 -18.21
N THR A 173 11.35 -13.74 -19.40
CA THR A 173 11.89 -12.40 -19.61
C THR A 173 10.84 -11.53 -20.31
N ASP A 174 10.94 -10.22 -20.16
CA ASP A 174 10.16 -9.30 -20.99
C ASP A 174 10.75 -9.16 -22.40
N ALA A 175 10.13 -8.33 -23.23
CA ALA A 175 10.54 -8.10 -24.62
C ALA A 175 11.95 -7.47 -24.75
N LEU A 176 12.49 -6.90 -23.68
CA LEU A 176 13.85 -6.34 -23.64
C LEU A 176 14.86 -7.33 -23.03
N GLY A 177 14.45 -8.56 -22.75
CA GLY A 177 15.29 -9.58 -22.13
C GLY A 177 15.45 -9.44 -20.62
N SER A 178 14.72 -8.52 -19.96
CA SER A 178 14.81 -8.37 -18.51
C SER A 178 14.10 -9.52 -17.80
N THR A 179 14.78 -10.14 -16.85
CA THR A 179 14.22 -11.21 -16.01
C THR A 179 13.14 -10.69 -15.07
N MET A 180 12.30 -11.61 -14.57
CA MET A 180 11.29 -11.26 -13.56
C MET A 180 11.91 -10.61 -12.31
N GLN A 181 13.05 -11.11 -11.84
CA GLN A 181 13.74 -10.55 -10.68
C GLN A 181 14.28 -9.14 -10.95
N GLN A 182 14.85 -8.88 -12.13
CA GLN A 182 15.29 -7.53 -12.50
C GLN A 182 14.10 -6.56 -12.49
N ARG A 183 12.96 -6.95 -13.09
CA ARG A 183 11.75 -6.12 -13.09
C ARG A 183 11.24 -5.83 -11.68
N LEU A 184 11.24 -6.82 -10.79
CA LEU A 184 10.89 -6.63 -9.37
C LEU A 184 11.81 -5.64 -8.67
N ASN A 185 13.12 -5.75 -8.89
CA ASN A 185 14.11 -4.84 -8.32
C ASN A 185 13.86 -3.40 -8.79
N LEU A 186 13.51 -3.20 -10.07
CA LEU A 186 13.18 -1.88 -10.62
C LEU A 186 11.96 -1.23 -9.94
N TYR A 187 10.93 -2.02 -9.62
CA TYR A 187 9.72 -1.54 -8.95
C TYR A 187 9.85 -1.39 -7.43
N ASN A 188 10.90 -1.92 -6.81
CA ASN A 188 11.05 -1.94 -5.35
C ASN A 188 11.93 -0.76 -4.86
N PRO A 189 11.38 0.28 -4.22
CA PRO A 189 12.20 1.38 -3.70
C PRO A 189 13.26 0.91 -2.69
N MET A 190 12.98 -0.17 -1.94
CA MET A 190 13.93 -0.70 -0.96
C MET A 190 15.19 -1.26 -1.61
N TYR A 191 15.12 -1.67 -2.88
CA TYR A 191 16.28 -2.12 -3.67
C TYR A 191 17.37 -1.06 -3.75
N TYR A 192 16.97 0.21 -3.86
CA TYR A 192 17.90 1.34 -3.94
C TYR A 192 18.26 1.95 -2.58
N LEU A 193 17.39 1.76 -1.59
CA LEU A 193 17.48 2.42 -0.28
C LEU A 193 18.19 1.60 0.80
N THR A 194 18.34 0.28 0.63
CA THR A 194 18.88 -0.60 1.68
C THR A 194 20.07 -1.40 1.21
N SER A 195 21.10 -1.52 2.06
CA SER A 195 22.34 -2.25 1.78
C SER A 195 22.19 -3.77 1.65
N TYR A 196 20.97 -4.29 1.86
CA TYR A 196 20.65 -5.69 1.63
C TYR A 196 20.66 -6.05 0.13
N TYR A 197 20.39 -5.08 -0.74
CA TYR A 197 20.30 -5.31 -2.17
C TYR A 197 21.50 -4.73 -2.93
N ASP A 198 21.87 -5.37 -4.04
CA ASP A 198 22.95 -4.93 -4.93
C ASP A 198 22.73 -3.51 -5.50
N GLY A 199 21.47 -3.06 -5.56
CA GLY A 199 21.09 -1.73 -6.06
C GLY A 199 21.32 -0.59 -5.08
N TYR A 200 21.79 -0.88 -3.87
CA TYR A 200 21.95 0.12 -2.84
C TYR A 200 22.82 1.31 -3.30
N ASN A 201 22.31 2.53 -3.14
CA ASN A 201 22.97 3.77 -3.57
C ASN A 201 23.33 3.87 -5.07
N THR A 202 22.74 3.04 -5.92
CA THR A 202 22.92 3.16 -7.39
C THR A 202 22.03 4.24 -8.01
N SER A 203 21.06 4.78 -7.25
CA SER A 203 20.16 5.85 -7.71
C SER A 203 20.40 7.17 -6.97
N LYS A 204 19.98 8.27 -7.63
CA LYS A 204 19.90 9.60 -7.02
C LYS A 204 18.58 9.73 -6.28
N VAL A 205 18.61 9.59 -4.96
CA VAL A 205 17.39 9.57 -4.13
C VAL A 205 16.88 11.01 -3.93
N ALA A 206 15.57 11.20 -4.04
CA ALA A 206 14.95 12.50 -3.82
C ALA A 206 15.23 13.02 -2.39
N LYS A 207 15.48 14.32 -2.25
CA LYS A 207 15.86 14.94 -0.97
C LYS A 207 14.69 15.06 0.01
N TYR A 208 13.46 15.17 -0.47
CA TYR A 208 12.29 15.46 0.35
C TYR A 208 11.18 14.45 0.05
N TRP A 209 10.65 13.82 1.10
CA TRP A 209 9.61 12.81 1.00
C TRP A 209 8.41 13.21 1.85
N ARG A 210 7.21 13.09 1.30
CA ARG A 210 5.95 13.19 2.03
C ARG A 210 5.14 11.92 1.82
N ILE A 211 4.83 11.24 2.92
CA ILE A 211 4.11 9.97 2.90
C ILE A 211 2.91 10.10 3.83
N ARG A 212 1.73 9.74 3.32
CA ARG A 212 0.47 9.71 4.05
C ARG A 212 -0.23 8.38 3.80
N THR A 213 -0.80 7.83 4.85
CA THR A 213 -1.51 6.55 4.77
C THR A 213 -2.61 6.50 5.82
N GLY A 214 -3.76 5.92 5.48
CA GLY A 214 -4.81 5.67 6.45
C GLY A 214 -4.41 4.55 7.40
N ILE A 215 -4.59 4.72 8.71
CA ILE A 215 -4.23 3.65 9.65
C ILE A 215 -5.16 2.44 9.55
N ASN A 216 -6.37 2.62 9.02
CA ASN A 216 -7.37 1.56 8.83
C ASN A 216 -7.32 0.92 7.43
N GLN A 217 -6.46 1.42 6.52
CA GLN A 217 -6.28 0.75 5.22
C GLN A 217 -5.81 -0.69 5.43
N SER A 218 -6.31 -1.60 4.61
CA SER A 218 -5.96 -3.03 4.67
C SER A 218 -5.30 -3.54 3.39
N ASP A 219 -5.08 -2.65 2.41
CA ASP A 219 -4.53 -2.99 1.10
C ASP A 219 -3.08 -3.45 1.16
N THR A 220 -2.33 -3.00 2.16
CA THR A 220 -0.97 -3.48 2.44
C THR A 220 -0.65 -3.50 3.94
N ALA A 221 0.40 -4.21 4.31
CA ALA A 221 0.85 -4.29 5.70
C ALA A 221 1.43 -2.93 6.16
N LEU A 222 1.22 -2.60 7.44
CA LEU A 222 1.76 -1.38 8.07
C LEU A 222 3.29 -1.27 7.92
N THR A 223 3.97 -2.42 7.86
CA THR A 223 5.42 -2.50 7.72
C THR A 223 5.91 -1.98 6.38
N VAL A 224 5.11 -1.99 5.31
CA VAL A 224 5.56 -1.51 3.99
C VAL A 224 5.94 -0.03 4.06
N GLU A 225 5.02 0.79 4.54
CA GLU A 225 5.19 2.25 4.60
C GLU A 225 6.15 2.65 5.73
N THR A 226 6.12 1.92 6.85
CA THR A 226 7.01 2.17 7.99
C THR A 226 8.46 1.82 7.66
N ASN A 227 8.71 0.71 6.97
CA ASN A 227 10.06 0.32 6.54
C ASN A 227 10.60 1.30 5.51
N LEU A 228 9.76 1.76 4.56
CA LEU A 228 10.15 2.79 3.59
C LEU A 228 10.55 4.08 4.30
N LYS A 229 9.72 4.57 5.24
CA LYS A 229 10.04 5.75 6.04
C LYS A 229 11.40 5.60 6.74
N LEU A 230 11.62 4.48 7.43
CA LEU A 230 12.86 4.26 8.18
C LEU A 230 14.08 4.21 7.27
N ALA A 231 13.99 3.50 6.14
CA ALA A 231 15.07 3.43 5.16
C ALA A 231 15.38 4.82 4.56
N LEU A 232 14.36 5.63 4.26
CA LEU A 232 14.55 7.00 3.80
C LEU A 232 15.22 7.88 4.86
N GLN A 233 14.81 7.78 6.13
CA GLN A 233 15.41 8.55 7.23
C GLN A 233 16.88 8.20 7.47
N GLN A 234 17.29 6.98 7.13
CA GLN A 234 18.69 6.53 7.24
C GLN A 234 19.53 6.86 6.00
N ASN A 235 18.91 7.27 4.90
CA ASN A 235 19.63 7.55 3.65
C ASN A 235 20.24 8.97 3.66
N LYS A 236 21.56 9.08 3.49
CA LYS A 236 22.30 10.35 3.53
C LYS A 236 21.90 11.36 2.45
N GLN A 237 21.27 10.92 1.36
CA GLN A 237 20.78 11.80 0.30
C GLN A 237 19.44 12.47 0.66
N VAL A 238 18.72 11.92 1.65
CA VAL A 238 17.41 12.40 2.08
C VAL A 238 17.57 13.45 3.17
N LYS A 239 17.04 14.65 2.92
CA LYS A 239 17.03 15.77 3.88
C LYS A 239 15.86 15.70 4.84
N SER A 240 14.68 15.27 4.38
CA SER A 240 13.48 15.23 5.22
C SER A 240 12.48 14.18 4.77
N VAL A 241 11.83 13.55 5.75
CA VAL A 241 10.73 12.60 5.58
C VAL A 241 9.56 13.05 6.45
N ASP A 242 8.55 13.65 5.82
CA ASP A 242 7.27 13.98 6.44
C ASP A 242 6.32 12.78 6.30
N PHE A 243 6.22 11.96 7.36
CA PHE A 243 5.41 10.75 7.39
C PHE A 243 4.28 10.83 8.42
N ALA A 244 3.07 10.41 8.04
CA ALA A 244 1.97 10.23 8.97
C ALA A 244 1.06 9.06 8.61
N THR A 245 0.71 8.26 9.61
CA THR A 245 -0.45 7.36 9.61
C THR A 245 -1.67 8.12 10.15
N VAL A 246 -2.75 8.13 9.40
CA VAL A 246 -3.92 8.98 9.67
C VAL A 246 -5.03 8.14 10.28
N TRP A 247 -5.38 8.48 11.52
CA TRP A 247 -6.40 7.76 12.29
C TRP A 247 -7.77 7.77 11.60
N GLY A 248 -8.42 6.62 11.58
CA GLY A 248 -9.78 6.47 11.07
C GLY A 248 -9.91 6.52 9.55
N GLN A 249 -8.81 6.69 8.80
CA GLN A 249 -8.82 6.71 7.34
C GLN A 249 -8.43 5.34 6.76
N GLY A 250 -9.06 5.00 5.65
CA GLY A 250 -8.84 3.79 4.86
C GLY A 250 -7.81 3.98 3.75
N HIS A 251 -7.97 3.24 2.65
CA HIS A 251 -7.18 3.37 1.43
C HIS A 251 -7.52 4.66 0.69
N THR A 252 -6.89 5.77 1.07
CA THR A 252 -7.18 7.10 0.52
C THR A 252 -5.96 8.02 0.59
N GLU A 253 -6.06 9.19 -0.03
CA GLU A 253 -5.10 10.28 0.11
C GLU A 253 -5.28 10.96 1.47
N ALA A 254 -4.86 10.24 2.51
CA ALA A 254 -5.26 10.54 3.87
C ALA A 254 -4.61 11.83 4.40
N GLU A 255 -5.41 12.66 5.06
CA GLU A 255 -4.94 13.85 5.75
C GLU A 255 -5.48 13.91 7.17
N ARG A 256 -4.65 14.43 8.08
CA ARG A 256 -5.07 14.62 9.48
C ARG A 256 -6.15 15.70 9.60
N THR A 257 -6.03 16.75 8.80
CA THR A 257 -6.97 17.88 8.72
C THR A 257 -6.89 18.50 7.33
N GLY A 258 -7.97 19.18 6.90
CA GLY A 258 -8.02 19.88 5.62
C GLY A 258 -8.08 18.93 4.41
N ASN A 259 -7.69 19.46 3.25
CA ASN A 259 -7.73 18.77 1.97
C ASN A 259 -6.30 18.35 1.54
N ASN A 260 -6.19 17.14 0.98
CA ASN A 260 -4.98 16.51 0.46
C ASN A 260 -4.20 17.40 -0.52
N GLU A 261 -4.85 17.92 -1.56
CA GLU A 261 -4.21 18.73 -2.60
C GLU A 261 -3.65 20.03 -2.02
N THR A 262 -4.45 20.74 -1.22
CA THR A 262 -4.02 21.97 -0.57
C THR A 262 -2.84 21.73 0.38
N ASN A 263 -2.88 20.65 1.17
CA ASN A 263 -1.80 20.29 2.08
C ASN A 263 -0.53 19.88 1.34
N PHE A 264 -0.67 19.16 0.23
CA PHE A 264 0.44 18.76 -0.63
C PHE A 264 1.11 19.98 -1.26
N ILE A 265 0.34 20.88 -1.90
CA ILE A 265 0.87 22.13 -2.50
C ILE A 265 1.61 22.95 -1.45
N LYS A 266 1.04 23.11 -0.25
CA LYS A 266 1.70 23.81 0.86
C LYS A 266 3.02 23.14 1.27
N TRP A 267 3.09 21.82 1.30
CA TRP A 267 4.33 21.10 1.61
C TRP A 267 5.39 21.27 0.52
N VAL A 268 5.00 21.19 -0.76
CA VAL A 268 5.91 21.45 -1.90
C VAL A 268 6.50 22.86 -1.80
N ASN A 269 5.65 23.88 -1.62
CA ASN A 269 6.09 25.27 -1.52
C ASN A 269 7.03 25.56 -0.34
N ARG A 270 6.99 24.75 0.73
CA ARG A 270 7.96 24.85 1.84
C ARG A 270 9.25 24.09 1.58
N SER A 271 9.22 23.05 0.75
CA SER A 271 10.37 22.18 0.49
C SER A 271 11.29 22.70 -0.62
N LEU A 272 10.77 23.60 -1.46
CA LEU A 272 11.50 24.24 -2.57
C LEU A 272 12.12 25.61 -2.21
N LYS A 273 11.87 26.10 -0.99
CA LYS A 273 12.57 27.25 -0.42
C LYS A 273 13.87 26.81 0.24
#